data_AF-A0A0K0D0N8-F1
#
_entry.id   AF-A0A0K0D0N8-F1
#
_cell.length_a   1.000
_cell.length_b   1.000
_cell.length_c   1.000
_cell.angle_alpha   90.00
_cell.angle_beta   90.00
_cell.angle_gamma   90.00
#
_symmetry.space_group_name_H-M   'P 1'
#
loop_
_entity.id
_entity.type
_entity.pdbx_description
1 polymer ?
#
loop_
_entity_poly.entity_id
_entity_poly.type
_entity_poly.pdbx_seq_one_letter_code
_entity_poly.pdbx_strand_id
1 'polypeptide(L)'
;MRCALATVTPGESKVQLQKPEGESGFFKYGRNLSRNPKLKGVPKPQPGDTLASFMFRRLGHAYEVYPLFFLAGFWVVISCATIYYSFTKIEVWLDRSKSYSPSDWERARDNYWRKGTLAFDFEGRTRQRCELMEILQDEMLEAAKKRGTR
;
A
#
# COMPACT_ATOMS: atom_id res chain seq x y z
N MET A 1 40.27 -2.38 0.86
CA MET A 1 40.59 -2.39 -0.59
C MET A 1 39.40 -1.85 -1.36
N ARG A 2 39.50 -0.65 -1.93
CA ARG A 2 38.47 -0.09 -2.82
C ARG A 2 38.93 -0.33 -4.26
N CYS A 3 38.29 -1.27 -4.96
CA CYS A 3 38.52 -1.47 -6.38
C CYS A 3 38.04 -0.22 -7.14
N ALA A 4 38.97 0.57 -7.67
CA ALA A 4 38.65 1.61 -8.63
C ALA A 4 38.28 0.91 -9.96
N LEU A 5 36.99 0.73 -10.21
CA LEU A 5 36.51 0.35 -11.53
C LEU A 5 36.84 1.52 -12.46
N ALA A 6 37.78 1.32 -13.40
CA ALA A 6 38.07 2.31 -14.42
C ALA A 6 36.79 2.56 -15.23
N THR A 7 36.12 3.68 -14.96
CA THR A 7 35.07 4.19 -15.83
C THR A 7 35.69 4.50 -17.17
N VAL A 8 35.51 3.59 -18.13
CA VAL A 8 35.81 3.82 -19.54
C VAL A 8 35.04 5.07 -19.94
N THR A 9 35.75 6.19 -20.11
CA THR A 9 35.18 7.43 -20.65
C THR A 9 34.83 7.12 -22.10
N PRO A 10 33.55 6.94 -22.44
CA PRO A 10 33.21 6.55 -23.79
C PRO A 10 33.48 7.75 -24.70
N GLY A 11 34.32 7.55 -25.71
CA GLY A 11 34.81 8.61 -26.58
C GLY A 11 33.67 9.44 -27.18
N GLU A 12 33.88 10.75 -27.22
CA GLU A 12 32.98 11.70 -27.87
C GLU A 12 32.81 11.36 -29.37
N SER A 13 31.78 11.93 -29.99
CA SER A 13 31.53 11.74 -31.42
C SER A 13 32.79 12.10 -32.21
N LYS A 14 33.19 11.22 -33.16
CA LYS A 14 34.35 11.46 -34.03
C LYS A 14 34.20 12.73 -34.89
N VAL A 15 32.96 13.19 -35.08
CA VAL A 15 32.61 14.38 -35.87
C VAL A 15 31.73 15.26 -35.00
N GLN A 16 32.25 16.42 -34.61
CA GLN A 16 31.46 17.48 -34.00
C GLN A 16 31.10 18.49 -35.09
N LEU A 17 29.80 18.73 -35.26
CA LEU A 17 29.35 19.79 -36.16
C LEU A 17 29.77 21.14 -35.56
N GLN A 18 30.45 21.94 -36.37
CA GLN A 18 30.79 23.30 -35.99
C GLN A 18 29.51 24.14 -35.95
N LYS A 19 29.48 25.08 -35.01
CA LYS A 19 28.34 25.96 -34.85
C LYS A 19 28.25 26.93 -36.04
N PRO A 20 27.04 27.22 -36.58
CA PRO A 20 26.88 28.29 -37.57
C PRO A 20 27.28 29.64 -36.97
N GLU A 21 27.95 30.46 -37.78
CA GLU A 21 28.40 31.80 -37.37
C GLU A 21 27.18 32.70 -37.09
N GLY A 22 27.08 33.22 -35.86
CA GLY A 22 26.04 34.19 -35.46
C GLY A 22 25.10 33.78 -34.32
N GLU A 23 25.11 32.51 -33.92
CA GLU A 23 24.29 32.05 -32.79
C GLU A 23 25.09 32.01 -31.47
N SER A 24 24.47 32.34 -30.34
CA SER A 24 25.05 32.15 -28.98
C SER A 24 24.42 30.91 -28.32
N GLY A 25 25.19 30.15 -27.52
CA GLY A 25 24.73 28.88 -26.92
C GLY A 25 25.69 27.69 -27.05
N PHE A 26 25.46 26.68 -26.20
CA PHE A 26 26.25 25.45 -26.10
C PHE A 26 25.78 24.41 -27.13
N PHE A 27 26.68 23.98 -28.00
CA PHE A 27 26.39 23.00 -29.05
C PHE A 27 27.40 21.87 -28.98
N LYS A 28 26.97 20.71 -28.47
CA LYS A 28 27.81 19.51 -28.34
C LYS A 28 27.00 18.29 -28.72
N TYR A 29 27.25 17.75 -29.92
CA TYR A 29 26.65 16.49 -30.34
C TYR A 29 27.39 15.31 -29.72
N GLY A 30 26.92 14.86 -28.54
CA GLY A 30 27.30 13.57 -27.98
C GLY A 30 26.31 12.46 -28.37
N ARG A 31 26.79 11.23 -28.58
CA ARG A 31 25.89 10.07 -28.73
C ARG A 31 25.28 9.74 -27.36
N ASN A 32 23.97 9.49 -27.29
CA ASN A 32 23.34 9.04 -26.05
C ASN A 32 23.85 7.63 -25.67
N LEU A 33 24.67 7.57 -24.62
CA LEU A 33 25.40 6.37 -24.18
C LEU A 33 24.49 5.35 -23.49
N SER A 34 23.45 5.84 -22.81
CA SER A 34 22.42 5.07 -22.11
C SER A 34 21.72 4.02 -22.99
N ARG A 35 21.53 4.34 -24.27
CA ARG A 35 20.81 3.51 -25.26
C ARG A 35 21.70 2.54 -26.03
N ASN A 36 23.01 2.51 -25.78
CA ASN A 36 23.91 1.61 -26.49
C ASN A 36 24.02 0.25 -25.79
N PRO A 37 23.51 -0.85 -26.39
CA PRO A 37 23.55 -2.17 -25.75
C PRO A 37 24.97 -2.74 -25.60
N LYS A 38 25.93 -2.21 -26.39
CA LYS A 38 27.34 -2.68 -26.41
C LYS A 38 28.18 -2.13 -25.25
N LEU A 39 27.74 -1.05 -24.60
CA LEU A 39 28.45 -0.44 -23.48
C LEU A 39 28.00 -1.10 -22.16
N LYS A 40 28.94 -1.75 -21.47
CA LYS A 40 28.76 -2.33 -20.13
C LYS A 40 29.42 -1.38 -19.11
N GLY A 41 28.79 -1.16 -17.96
CA GLY A 41 29.34 -0.34 -16.86
C GLY A 41 28.94 1.15 -16.86
N VAL A 42 28.18 1.62 -17.86
CA VAL A 42 27.57 2.96 -17.85
C VAL A 42 26.14 2.86 -17.27
N PRO A 43 25.70 3.75 -16.36
CA PRO A 43 24.31 3.78 -15.93
C PRO A 43 23.41 4.00 -17.14
N LYS A 44 22.66 2.95 -17.50
CA LYS A 44 21.72 2.95 -18.62
C LYS A 44 20.46 3.80 -18.38
N PRO A 45 19.84 3.82 -17.19
CA PRO A 45 18.69 4.70 -16.98
C PRO A 45 19.18 6.15 -16.86
N GLN A 46 18.72 7.02 -17.76
CA GLN A 46 18.88 8.45 -17.59
C GLN A 46 17.96 8.94 -16.46
N PRO A 47 18.34 10.02 -15.77
CA PRO A 47 17.48 10.60 -14.74
C PRO A 47 16.12 11.00 -15.36
N GLY A 48 15.05 10.35 -14.90
CA GLY A 48 13.69 10.53 -15.44
C GLY A 48 13.14 9.36 -16.26
N ASP A 49 13.96 8.36 -16.62
CA ASP A 49 13.51 7.19 -17.39
C ASP A 49 12.64 6.21 -16.57
N THR A 50 12.75 6.26 -15.24
CA THR A 50 11.96 5.42 -14.34
C THR A 50 11.05 6.26 -13.47
N LEU A 51 9.86 5.75 -13.18
CA LEU A 51 8.87 6.43 -12.33
C LEU A 51 9.48 6.78 -10.95
N ALA A 52 10.30 5.88 -10.41
CA ALA A 52 11.05 6.12 -9.18
C ALA A 52 12.08 7.26 -9.33
N SER A 53 12.86 7.29 -10.42
CA SER A 53 13.80 8.38 -10.67
C SER A 53 13.09 9.73 -10.87
N PHE A 54 11.91 9.74 -11.50
CA PHE A 54 11.11 10.95 -11.65
C PHE A 54 10.62 11.47 -10.29
N MET A 55 10.02 10.61 -9.47
CA MET A 55 9.42 11.01 -8.19
C MET A 55 10.44 11.34 -7.10
N PHE A 56 11.55 10.62 -7.04
CA PHE A 56 12.47 10.70 -5.91
C PHE A 56 13.76 11.51 -6.17
N ARG A 57 14.04 11.94 -7.41
CA ARG A 57 15.29 12.64 -7.77
C ARG A 57 15.52 13.96 -7.04
N ARG A 58 14.46 14.68 -6.63
CA ARG A 58 14.58 16.00 -5.97
C ARG A 58 14.27 15.99 -4.47
N LEU A 59 14.08 14.81 -3.88
CA LEU A 59 13.74 14.69 -2.44
C LEU A 59 14.74 15.38 -1.51
N GLY A 60 16.05 15.31 -1.83
CA GLY A 60 17.09 15.88 -0.98
C GLY A 60 17.17 17.42 -0.92
N HIS A 61 16.54 18.12 -1.88
CA HIS A 61 16.56 19.59 -1.93
C HIS A 61 15.23 20.25 -1.58
N ALA A 62 14.13 19.51 -1.59
CA ALA A 62 12.79 20.03 -1.34
C ALA A 62 12.30 19.61 0.05
N TYR A 63 12.82 20.28 1.08
CA TYR A 63 12.48 20.00 2.48
C TYR A 63 10.98 20.18 2.80
N GLU A 64 10.31 21.05 2.04
CA GLU A 64 8.87 21.31 2.16
C GLU A 64 8.00 20.09 1.83
N VAL A 65 8.55 19.07 1.17
CA VAL A 65 7.79 17.88 0.76
C VAL A 65 7.84 16.77 1.82
N TYR A 66 8.78 16.80 2.77
CA TYR A 66 8.84 15.80 3.84
C TYR A 66 7.56 15.73 4.70
N PRO A 67 6.93 16.85 5.09
CA PRO A 67 5.65 16.81 5.79
C PRO A 67 4.53 16.14 4.96
N LEU A 68 4.52 16.32 3.64
CA LEU A 68 3.53 15.68 2.75
C LEU A 68 3.75 14.16 2.66
N PHE A 69 5.01 13.71 2.57
CA PHE A 69 5.31 12.28 2.60
C PHE A 69 5.02 11.65 3.96
N PHE A 70 5.29 12.36 5.05
CA PHE A 70 4.92 11.92 6.40
C PHE A 70 3.40 11.79 6.53
N LEU A 71 2.64 12.79 6.07
CA LEU A 71 1.19 12.76 6.09
C LEU A 71 0.63 11.60 5.23
N ALA A 72 1.19 11.37 4.04
CA ALA A 72 0.81 10.25 3.19
C ALA A 72 1.09 8.89 3.86
N GLY A 73 2.27 8.73 4.47
CA GLY A 73 2.61 7.53 5.23
C GLY A 73 1.68 7.32 6.43
N PHE A 74 1.35 8.38 7.16
CA PHE A 74 0.42 8.35 8.28
C PHE A 74 -0.99 7.89 7.83
N TRP A 75 -1.48 8.40 6.70
CA TRP A 75 -2.74 7.96 6.11
C TRP A 75 -2.72 6.48 5.74
N VAL A 76 -1.64 5.98 5.13
CA VAL A 76 -1.51 4.55 4.80
C VAL A 76 -1.58 3.69 6.07
N VAL A 77 -0.90 4.09 7.14
CA VAL A 77 -0.95 3.39 8.43
C VAL A 77 -2.35 3.39 9.02
N ILE A 78 -3.07 4.52 9.01
CA ILE A 78 -4.46 4.61 9.46
C ILE A 78 -5.36 3.70 8.62
N SER A 79 -5.19 3.69 7.29
CA SER A 79 -5.96 2.83 6.40
C SER A 79 -5.71 1.35 6.69
N CYS A 80 -4.45 0.94 6.87
CA CYS A 80 -4.12 -0.43 7.26
C CYS A 80 -4.70 -0.82 8.63
N ALA A 81 -4.61 0.08 9.63
CA ALA A 81 -5.19 -0.15 10.95
C ALA A 81 -6.73 -0.26 10.89
N THR A 82 -7.38 0.58 10.08
CA THR A 82 -8.84 0.54 9.87
C THR A 82 -9.26 -0.75 9.17
N ILE A 83 -8.52 -1.19 8.14
CA ILE A 83 -8.77 -2.47 7.46
C ILE A 83 -8.61 -3.63 8.44
N TYR A 84 -7.53 -3.65 9.22
CA TYR A 84 -7.30 -4.67 10.24
C TYR A 84 -8.43 -4.70 11.28
N TYR A 85 -8.84 -3.53 11.78
CA TYR A 85 -9.95 -3.41 12.71
C TYR A 85 -11.27 -3.92 12.10
N SER A 86 -11.56 -3.59 10.85
CA SER A 86 -12.73 -4.10 10.13
C SER A 86 -12.75 -5.63 10.04
N PHE A 87 -11.60 -6.27 9.85
CA PHE A 87 -11.51 -7.74 9.85
C PHE A 87 -11.82 -8.39 11.20
N THR A 88 -11.73 -7.65 12.32
CA THR A 88 -12.10 -8.19 13.64
C THR A 88 -13.62 -8.30 13.84
N LYS A 89 -14.42 -7.62 13.00
CA LYS A 89 -15.89 -7.61 13.07
C LYS A 89 -16.48 -8.99 12.78
N ILE A 90 -17.64 -9.27 13.39
CA ILE A 90 -18.29 -10.59 13.29
C ILE A 90 -18.80 -10.93 11.89
N GLU A 91 -18.93 -9.91 11.04
CA GLU A 91 -19.49 -10.00 9.69
C GLU A 91 -18.49 -10.52 8.65
N VAL A 92 -17.18 -10.43 8.92
CA VAL A 92 -16.19 -10.73 7.90
C VAL A 92 -15.88 -12.22 7.83
N TRP A 93 -16.33 -12.86 6.75
CA TRP A 93 -16.15 -14.28 6.50
C TRP A 93 -14.76 -14.59 5.92
N LEU A 94 -13.73 -14.52 6.77
CA LEU A 94 -12.36 -14.90 6.39
C LEU A 94 -12.16 -16.42 6.36
N ASP A 95 -12.79 -17.14 7.28
CA ASP A 95 -12.66 -18.59 7.41
C ASP A 95 -13.93 -19.30 6.92
N ARG A 96 -13.82 -19.97 5.77
CA ARG A 96 -14.87 -20.79 5.13
C ARG A 96 -14.85 -22.26 5.56
N SER A 97 -14.03 -22.65 6.55
CA SER A 97 -13.97 -24.03 7.03
C SER A 97 -15.28 -24.52 7.67
N LYS A 98 -16.12 -23.60 8.16
CA LYS A 98 -17.41 -23.89 8.76
C LYS A 98 -18.54 -23.68 7.75
N SER A 99 -19.50 -24.61 7.73
CA SER A 99 -20.71 -24.56 6.88
C SER A 99 -21.71 -23.46 7.25
N TYR A 100 -21.59 -22.91 8.47
CA TYR A 100 -22.48 -21.90 9.01
C TYR A 100 -21.98 -20.47 8.74
N SER A 101 -22.92 -19.58 8.40
CA SER A 101 -22.67 -18.15 8.15
C SER A 101 -21.97 -17.48 9.36
N PRO A 102 -21.09 -16.47 9.16
CA PRO A 102 -20.53 -15.67 10.26
C PRO A 102 -21.58 -15.05 11.20
N SER A 103 -22.75 -14.69 10.65
CA SER A 103 -23.88 -14.12 11.37
C SER A 103 -24.80 -15.15 12.01
N ASP A 104 -24.47 -16.44 11.91
CA ASP A 104 -25.25 -17.50 12.53
C ASP A 104 -25.27 -17.32 14.05
N TRP A 105 -26.47 -17.37 14.63
CA TRP A 105 -26.67 -17.27 16.07
C TRP A 105 -25.84 -18.28 16.85
N GLU A 106 -25.70 -19.53 16.39
CA GLU A 106 -24.89 -20.55 17.10
C GLU A 106 -23.41 -20.16 17.21
N ARG A 107 -22.91 -19.42 16.23
CA ARG A 107 -21.52 -18.94 16.18
C ARG A 107 -21.36 -17.60 16.89
N ALA A 108 -22.39 -16.75 16.83
CA ALA A 108 -22.36 -15.41 17.37
C ALA A 108 -22.66 -15.38 18.88
N ARG A 109 -23.49 -16.27 19.42
CA ARG A 109 -23.97 -16.28 20.81
C ARG A 109 -22.88 -16.04 21.86
N ASP A 110 -21.74 -16.71 21.74
CA ASP A 110 -20.69 -16.64 22.75
C ASP A 110 -19.83 -15.36 22.67
N ASN A 111 -19.84 -14.68 21.52
CA ASN A 111 -18.87 -13.62 21.21
C ASN A 111 -19.51 -12.31 20.70
N TYR A 112 -20.81 -12.28 20.44
CA TYR A 112 -21.48 -11.12 19.85
C TYR A 112 -21.38 -9.90 20.76
N TRP A 113 -21.42 -10.05 22.08
CA TRP A 113 -21.28 -8.95 23.04
C TRP A 113 -19.82 -8.56 23.31
N ARG A 114 -18.84 -9.38 22.90
CA ARG A 114 -17.40 -9.14 23.13
C ARG A 114 -16.71 -8.31 22.03
N LYS A 115 -17.17 -8.42 20.78
CA LYS A 115 -16.58 -7.72 19.61
C LYS A 115 -16.98 -6.24 19.43
N GLY A 116 -16.28 -5.26 20.00
CA GLY A 116 -16.73 -3.85 20.03
C GLY A 116 -17.40 -3.31 18.76
N THR A 117 -18.51 -2.58 18.89
CA THR A 117 -19.29 -2.01 17.76
C THR A 117 -18.64 -0.75 17.20
N LEU A 118 -18.09 0.09 18.08
CA LEU A 118 -17.38 1.32 17.73
C LEU A 118 -15.89 1.16 18.03
N ALA A 119 -15.04 1.82 17.24
CA ALA A 119 -13.61 1.89 17.56
C ALA A 119 -13.34 2.73 18.82
N PHE A 120 -14.22 3.68 19.12
CA PHE A 120 -14.11 4.60 20.25
C PHE A 120 -15.31 4.43 21.20
N ASP A 121 -15.29 3.37 21.99
CA ASP A 121 -16.22 3.19 23.12
C ASP A 121 -15.43 2.90 24.39
N PHE A 122 -14.84 3.96 24.96
CA PHE A 122 -13.99 3.86 26.15
C PHE A 122 -14.77 3.43 27.40
N GLU A 123 -16.06 3.73 27.46
CA GLU A 123 -16.92 3.47 28.61
C GLU A 123 -17.78 2.20 28.44
N GLY A 124 -17.70 1.53 27.28
CA GLY A 124 -18.42 0.28 27.00
C GLY A 124 -19.94 0.41 27.05
N ARG A 125 -20.49 1.63 27.02
CA ARG A 125 -21.91 1.89 27.25
C ARG A 125 -22.79 1.43 26.10
N THR A 126 -22.21 1.27 24.91
CA THR A 126 -22.99 0.88 23.71
C THR A 126 -23.33 -0.61 23.69
N ARG A 127 -22.84 -1.39 24.67
CA ARG A 127 -23.12 -2.82 24.77
C ARG A 127 -23.56 -3.27 26.14
N GLN A 128 -24.83 -3.63 26.20
CA GLN A 128 -25.37 -4.42 27.29
C GLN A 128 -25.73 -5.80 26.75
N ARG A 129 -25.43 -6.83 27.55
CA ARG A 129 -25.89 -8.19 27.28
C ARG A 129 -27.39 -8.24 27.49
N CYS A 130 -28.13 -8.71 26.49
CA CYS A 130 -29.59 -8.82 26.54
C CYS A 130 -29.98 -10.29 26.67
N GLU A 131 -29.96 -10.81 27.89
CA GLU A 131 -30.22 -12.24 28.17
C GLU A 131 -31.59 -12.70 27.66
N LEU A 132 -32.61 -11.84 27.74
CA LEU A 132 -33.96 -12.14 27.21
C LEU A 132 -33.95 -12.39 25.70
N MET A 133 -33.16 -11.61 24.96
CA MET A 133 -33.03 -11.77 23.51
C MET A 133 -32.25 -13.04 23.16
N GLU A 134 -31.28 -13.43 24.00
CA GLU A 134 -30.52 -14.67 23.82
C GLU A 134 -31.44 -15.88 23.93
N ILE A 135 -32.26 -15.94 24.99
CA ILE A 135 -33.23 -17.03 25.23
C ILE A 135 -34.21 -17.13 24.05
N LEU A 136 -34.76 -16.00 23.61
CA LEU A 136 -35.69 -15.99 22.48
C LEU A 136 -35.04 -16.53 21.20
N GLN A 137 -33.81 -16.13 20.89
CA GLN A 137 -33.10 -16.60 19.70
C GLN A 137 -32.72 -18.08 19.79
N ASP A 138 -32.41 -18.58 20.98
CA ASP A 138 -32.17 -20.01 21.22
C ASP A 138 -33.45 -20.82 20.96
N GLU A 139 -34.60 -20.38 21.50
CA GLU A 139 -35.89 -21.04 21.28
C GLU A 139 -36.31 -21.02 19.81
N MET A 140 -36.11 -19.91 19.10
CA MET A 140 -36.37 -19.81 17.66
C MET A 140 -35.49 -20.77 16.87
N LEU A 141 -34.24 -20.95 17.27
CA LEU A 141 -33.30 -21.84 16.61
C LEU A 141 -33.66 -23.31 16.86
N GLU A 142 -34.04 -23.67 18.08
CA GLU A 142 -34.56 -24.99 18.40
C GLU A 142 -35.86 -25.30 17.64
N ALA A 143 -36.77 -24.32 17.55
CA ALA A 143 -38.00 -24.45 16.77
C ALA A 143 -37.71 -24.62 15.26
N ALA A 144 -36.74 -23.90 14.72
CA ALA A 144 -36.33 -24.01 13.32
C ALA A 144 -35.72 -25.38 13.00
N LYS A 145 -34.89 -25.93 13.89
CA LYS A 145 -34.36 -27.30 13.79
C LYS A 145 -35.46 -28.34 13.83
N LYS A 146 -36.43 -28.20 14.76
CA LYS A 146 -37.60 -29.08 14.85
C LYS A 146 -38.46 -29.05 13.58
N ARG A 147 -38.49 -27.91 12.88
CA ARG A 147 -39.22 -27.73 11.61
C ARG A 147 -38.43 -28.22 10.38
N GLY A 148 -37.14 -28.57 10.52
CA GLY A 148 -36.29 -28.97 9.40
C GLY A 148 -35.97 -27.85 8.40
N THR A 149 -36.25 -26.59 8.77
CA THR A 149 -35.94 -25.42 7.94
C THR A 149 -34.47 -24.99 8.05
N ARG A 150 -33.69 -25.66 8.91
CA ARG A 150 -32.28 -25.39 9.19
C ARG A 150 -31.56 -26.65 9.65
#